data_AF-A0A804PTS4-F1
#
_entry.id   AF-A0A804PTS4-F1
#
_cell.length_a   1.000
_cell.length_b   1.000
_cell.length_c   1.000
_cell.angle_alpha   90.00
_cell.angle_beta   90.00
_cell.angle_gamma   90.00
#
_symmetry.space_group_name_H-M   'P 1'
#
loop_
_entity.id
_entity.type
_entity.pdbx_description
1 polymer ?
#
loop_
_entity_poly.entity_id
_entity_poly.type
_entity_poly.pdbx_seq_one_letter_code
_entity_poly.pdbx_strand_id
1 'polypeptide(L)'
;MQQQCSVHVLSCVDSVLRIASYQAFLALHQCGMCHGTSGAFRKTVDGKWVHAFCAEWLLDTKYVRGQDKPVEGTETLVEGKDTCVCLHNVGGCLRCSSGDCNITFHPTCARSCGFYMNTKGFGTTPQHKAYCGKHSVQQKEADAQQYGPEELTSMKRMRISMPDLHYIVSLCLVA
;
A
#
# COMPACT_ATOMS: atom_id res chain seq x y z
N MET A 1 9.16 -5.76 -48.45
CA MET A 1 8.43 -5.08 -47.36
C MET A 1 8.99 -5.45 -45.98
N GLN A 2 10.31 -5.40 -45.77
CA GLN A 2 10.97 -5.90 -44.53
C GLN A 2 11.65 -4.82 -43.69
N GLN A 3 11.57 -3.53 -44.06
CA GLN A 3 12.28 -2.45 -43.35
C GLN A 3 11.45 -1.74 -42.27
N GLN A 4 10.16 -2.06 -42.13
CA GLN A 4 9.26 -1.33 -41.22
C GLN A 4 9.02 -2.02 -39.86
N CYS A 5 9.47 -3.28 -39.71
CA CYS A 5 9.36 -4.00 -38.43
C CYS A 5 10.47 -3.63 -37.44
N SER A 6 11.67 -3.26 -37.91
CA SER A 6 12.84 -3.04 -37.03
C SER A 6 12.73 -1.76 -36.18
N VAL A 7 12.10 -0.71 -36.72
CA VAL A 7 11.93 0.59 -36.02
C VAL A 7 10.90 0.55 -34.89
N HIS A 8 9.89 -0.32 -35.00
CA HIS A 8 8.84 -0.46 -33.99
C HIS A 8 9.29 -1.32 -32.80
N VAL A 9 10.21 -2.25 -33.04
CA VAL A 9 10.84 -3.04 -31.97
C VAL A 9 11.79 -2.16 -31.16
N LEU A 10 12.64 -1.34 -31.80
CA LEU A 10 13.60 -0.45 -31.15
C LEU A 10 12.96 0.57 -30.19
N SER A 11 11.82 1.20 -30.55
CA SER A 11 11.11 2.13 -29.66
C SER A 11 10.50 1.44 -28.43
N CYS A 12 10.16 0.17 -28.57
CA CYS A 12 9.65 -0.66 -27.48
C CYS A 12 10.79 -1.07 -26.54
N VAL A 13 11.98 -1.43 -27.07
CA VAL A 13 13.16 -1.74 -26.24
C VAL A 13 13.67 -0.52 -25.49
N ASP A 14 13.67 0.67 -26.09
CA ASP A 14 14.04 1.93 -25.41
C ASP A 14 13.03 2.30 -24.31
N SER A 15 11.74 2.04 -24.53
CA SER A 15 10.70 2.25 -23.53
C SER A 15 10.82 1.24 -22.38
N VAL A 16 11.11 -0.02 -22.68
CA VAL A 16 11.35 -1.07 -21.69
C VAL A 16 12.67 -0.85 -20.93
N LEU A 17 13.73 -0.36 -21.57
CA LEU A 17 14.99 0.03 -20.92
C LEU A 17 14.83 1.29 -20.08
N ARG A 18 14.02 2.27 -20.51
CA ARG A 18 13.60 3.42 -19.66
C ARG A 18 12.76 2.99 -18.48
N ILE A 19 11.83 2.05 -18.66
CA ILE A 19 11.01 1.48 -17.57
C ILE A 19 11.90 0.66 -16.63
N ALA A 20 12.82 -0.15 -17.14
CA ALA A 20 13.75 -0.96 -16.35
C ALA A 20 14.77 -0.09 -15.61
N SER A 21 15.22 1.03 -16.19
CA SER A 21 16.07 2.01 -15.50
C SER A 21 15.29 2.86 -14.50
N TYR A 22 14.02 3.21 -14.75
CA TYR A 22 13.13 3.78 -13.73
C TYR A 22 12.83 2.78 -12.60
N GLN A 23 12.61 1.51 -12.91
CA GLN A 23 12.36 0.46 -11.92
C GLN A 23 13.61 0.10 -11.11
N ALA A 24 14.79 0.10 -11.73
CA ALA A 24 16.07 -0.03 -11.03
C ALA A 24 16.40 1.21 -10.17
N PHE A 25 16.01 2.41 -10.61
CA PHE A 25 16.14 3.63 -9.82
C PHE A 25 15.13 3.66 -8.64
N LEU A 26 13.93 3.10 -8.82
CA LEU A 26 12.93 2.94 -7.76
C LEU A 26 13.31 1.85 -6.74
N ALA A 27 14.13 0.86 -7.13
CA ALA A 27 14.64 -0.17 -6.22
C ALA A 27 15.68 0.35 -5.20
N LEU A 28 16.13 1.60 -5.30
CA LEU A 28 17.08 2.22 -4.36
C LEU A 28 16.41 2.91 -3.17
N HIS A 29 15.09 3.04 -3.16
CA HIS A 29 14.39 3.84 -2.16
C HIS A 29 13.55 2.96 -1.22
N GLN A 30 13.73 3.18 0.09
CA GLN A 30 12.89 2.60 1.13
C GLN A 30 11.83 3.61 1.56
N CYS A 31 10.61 3.15 1.75
CA CYS A 31 9.52 4.00 2.23
C CYS A 31 9.80 4.45 3.67
N GLY A 32 9.92 5.75 3.93
CA GLY A 32 10.17 6.29 5.28
C GLY A 32 9.11 5.98 6.34
N MET A 33 7.97 5.37 5.97
CA MET A 33 6.89 5.01 6.89
C MET A 33 6.80 3.51 7.22
N CYS A 34 7.36 2.63 6.38
CA CYS A 34 7.24 1.17 6.56
C CYS A 34 8.49 0.39 6.12
N HIS A 35 9.51 1.08 5.63
CA HIS A 35 10.76 0.56 5.05
C HIS A 35 10.61 -0.44 3.88
N GLY A 36 9.40 -0.65 3.36
CA GLY A 36 9.19 -1.41 2.13
C GLY A 36 9.82 -0.73 0.91
N THR A 37 10.31 -1.54 -0.02
CA THR A 37 11.01 -1.11 -1.25
C THR A 37 10.18 -1.24 -2.52
N SER A 38 8.96 -1.78 -2.42
CA SER A 38 8.10 -2.07 -3.57
C SER A 38 6.77 -1.33 -3.50
N GLY A 39 6.34 -0.75 -4.62
CA GLY A 39 5.05 -0.11 -4.76
C GLY A 39 5.16 1.27 -5.40
N ALA A 40 4.07 2.03 -5.33
CA ALA A 40 4.05 3.40 -5.84
C ALA A 40 4.61 4.36 -4.78
N PHE A 41 5.68 5.08 -5.13
CA PHE A 41 6.33 6.06 -4.27
C PHE A 41 5.92 7.50 -4.59
N ARG A 42 5.99 8.36 -3.59
CA ARG A 42 5.83 9.82 -3.67
C ARG A 42 6.93 10.49 -2.87
N LYS A 43 7.36 11.65 -3.34
CA LYS A 43 8.32 12.49 -2.62
C LYS A 43 7.59 13.32 -1.57
N THR A 44 8.18 13.42 -0.39
CA THR A 44 7.73 14.30 0.69
C THR A 44 8.31 15.70 0.52
N VAL A 45 7.78 16.68 1.26
CA VAL A 45 8.33 18.05 1.27
C VAL A 45 9.78 18.14 1.75
N ASP A 46 10.20 17.25 2.66
CA ASP A 46 11.60 17.14 3.15
C ASP A 46 12.49 16.29 2.23
N GLY A 47 11.98 15.88 1.07
CA GLY A 47 12.74 15.20 0.02
C GLY A 47 12.92 13.70 0.21
N LYS A 48 12.32 13.10 1.24
CA LYS A 48 12.25 11.65 1.46
C LYS A 48 11.24 10.98 0.53
N TRP A 49 11.29 9.65 0.49
CA TRP A 49 10.38 8.83 -0.29
C TRP A 49 9.44 8.03 0.61
N VAL A 50 8.15 8.06 0.30
CA VAL A 50 7.12 7.28 1.01
C VAL A 50 6.21 6.62 0.01
N HIS A 51 5.61 5.49 0.37
CA HIS A 51 4.57 4.91 -0.46
C HIS A 51 3.36 5.85 -0.50
N ALA A 52 2.81 6.08 -1.69
CA ALA A 52 1.52 6.74 -1.87
C ALA A 52 0.43 6.08 -1.02
N PHE A 53 0.51 4.75 -0.89
CA PHE A 53 -0.40 3.96 -0.08
C PHE A 53 -0.21 4.19 1.43
N CYS A 54 1.02 4.28 1.94
CA CYS A 54 1.24 4.59 3.35
C CYS A 54 0.76 6.02 3.67
N ALA A 55 1.04 6.99 2.79
CA ALA A 55 0.58 8.36 2.94
C ALA A 55 -0.95 8.45 3.01
N GLU A 56 -1.67 7.78 2.10
CA GLU A 56 -3.14 7.74 2.08
C GLU A 56 -3.74 7.21 3.39
N TRP A 57 -3.12 6.19 3.99
CA TRP A 57 -3.69 5.53 5.17
C TRP A 57 -3.24 6.13 6.51
N LEU A 58 -2.11 6.83 6.54
CA LEU A 58 -1.52 7.38 7.78
C LEU A 58 -1.68 8.89 7.93
N LEU A 59 -1.88 9.62 6.83
CA LEU A 59 -1.96 11.09 6.85
C LEU A 59 -3.39 11.62 6.73
N ASP A 60 -4.38 10.71 6.86
CA ASP A 60 -5.81 11.00 6.74
C ASP A 60 -6.11 11.95 5.56
N THR A 61 -6.60 13.16 5.86
CA THR A 61 -7.05 14.15 4.88
C THR A 61 -5.91 14.97 4.26
N LYS A 62 -4.67 14.84 4.75
CA LYS A 62 -3.51 15.60 4.23
C LYS A 62 -2.96 15.00 2.95
N TYR A 63 -3.38 13.79 2.58
CA TYR A 63 -2.95 13.16 1.34
C TYR A 63 -4.13 12.60 0.55
N VAL A 64 -4.26 13.06 -0.69
CA VAL A 64 -5.19 12.46 -1.68
C VAL A 64 -4.37 11.74 -2.73
N ARG A 65 -4.74 10.48 -3.02
CA ARG A 65 -4.09 9.69 -4.06
C ARG A 65 -4.15 10.39 -5.40
N GLY A 66 -2.99 10.51 -6.04
CA GLY A 66 -2.86 11.15 -7.35
C GLY A 66 -2.72 12.68 -7.30
N GLN A 67 -2.67 13.30 -6.11
CA GLN A 67 -2.34 14.72 -6.02
C GLN A 67 -0.97 15.01 -6.64
N ASP A 68 -0.81 16.19 -7.25
CA ASP A 68 0.47 16.60 -7.84
C ASP A 68 1.47 17.06 -6.79
N LYS A 69 0.98 17.65 -5.69
CA LYS A 69 1.80 18.18 -4.61
C LYS A 69 2.64 17.07 -3.93
N PRO A 70 3.83 17.43 -3.39
CA PRO A 70 4.58 16.55 -2.50
C PRO A 70 3.76 16.15 -1.27
N VAL A 71 4.15 15.06 -0.62
CA VAL A 71 3.49 14.61 0.60
C VAL A 71 3.92 15.50 1.78
N GLU A 72 2.93 16.00 2.51
CA GLU A 72 3.09 16.85 3.71
C GLU A 72 2.66 16.08 4.97
N GLY A 73 3.13 16.50 6.15
CA GLY A 73 2.66 15.95 7.42
C GLY A 73 3.35 14.66 7.88
N THR A 74 4.37 14.19 7.15
CA THR A 74 5.10 12.95 7.49
C THR A 74 5.90 13.07 8.78
N GLU A 75 6.30 14.28 9.16
CA GLU A 75 7.01 14.59 10.40
C GLU A 75 6.16 14.36 11.67
N THR A 76 4.83 14.33 11.54
CA THR A 76 3.92 14.10 12.66
C THR A 76 3.74 12.62 13.01
N LEU A 77 4.15 11.72 12.11
CA LEU A 77 4.15 10.29 12.35
C LEU A 77 5.35 9.94 13.25
N VAL A 78 5.13 10.01 14.56
CA VAL A 78 6.17 9.76 15.57
C VAL A 78 6.80 8.39 15.37
N GLU A 79 8.13 8.36 15.32
CA GLU A 79 8.94 7.15 15.15
C GLU A 79 8.58 6.06 16.17
N GLY A 80 8.10 4.91 15.68
CA GLY A 80 8.34 3.61 16.31
C GLY A 80 7.74 3.36 17.70
N LYS A 81 6.77 4.16 18.16
CA LYS A 81 6.16 3.97 19.49
C LYS A 81 5.39 2.65 19.63
N ASP A 82 4.81 2.15 18.53
CA ASP A 82 4.02 0.93 18.52
C ASP A 82 4.78 -0.21 17.85
N THR A 83 4.71 -1.41 18.43
CA THR A 83 5.27 -2.62 17.83
C THR A 83 4.32 -3.17 16.76
N CYS A 84 4.74 -3.05 15.51
CA CYS A 84 4.04 -3.58 14.35
C CYS A 84 4.02 -5.12 14.34
N VAL A 85 3.00 -5.73 13.71
CA VAL A 85 2.99 -7.18 13.43
C VAL A 85 4.21 -7.69 12.64
N CYS A 86 4.91 -6.82 11.90
CA CYS A 86 6.15 -7.18 11.20
C CYS A 86 7.40 -7.09 12.09
N LEU A 87 7.23 -6.80 13.38
CA LEU A 87 8.30 -6.64 14.39
C LEU A 87 9.28 -5.50 14.11
N HIS A 88 8.99 -4.64 13.14
CA HIS A 88 9.78 -3.44 12.86
C HIS A 88 9.10 -2.20 13.45
N ASN A 89 9.85 -1.48 14.29
CA ASN A 89 9.40 -0.24 14.94
C ASN A 89 9.83 0.97 14.12
N VAL A 90 9.28 1.08 12.91
CA VAL A 90 9.66 2.13 11.95
C VAL A 90 8.44 2.90 11.48
N GLY A 91 8.60 4.22 11.29
CA GLY A 91 7.52 5.09 10.82
C GLY A 91 6.24 4.99 11.64
N GLY A 92 5.09 4.96 10.96
CA GLY A 92 3.76 4.97 11.57
C GLY A 92 2.97 3.69 11.31
N CYS A 93 2.26 3.21 12.34
CA CYS A 93 1.38 2.05 12.26
C CYS A 93 -0.09 2.46 12.36
N LEU A 94 -0.95 1.66 11.72
CA LEU A 94 -2.39 1.65 11.98
C LEU A 94 -2.67 0.80 13.22
N ARG A 95 -3.64 1.21 14.04
CA ARG A 95 -4.21 0.36 15.08
C ARG A 95 -5.46 -0.34 14.57
N CYS A 96 -5.66 -1.59 14.94
CA CYS A 96 -6.88 -2.32 14.64
C CYS A 96 -8.11 -1.52 15.10
N SER A 97 -9.09 -1.30 14.22
CA SER A 97 -10.30 -0.52 14.51
C SER A 97 -11.36 -1.28 15.32
N SER A 98 -10.98 -2.39 15.96
CA SER A 98 -11.86 -3.17 16.85
C SER A 98 -11.62 -2.71 18.28
N GLY A 99 -12.70 -2.44 19.03
CA GLY A 99 -12.74 -1.67 20.30
C GLY A 99 -11.50 -1.81 21.18
N ASP A 100 -11.28 -3.00 21.76
CA ASP A 100 -10.20 -3.24 22.72
C ASP A 100 -8.91 -3.81 22.10
N CYS A 101 -8.77 -3.75 20.77
CA CYS A 101 -7.64 -4.37 20.07
C CYS A 101 -6.44 -3.43 19.94
N ASN A 102 -5.36 -3.76 20.63
CA ASN A 102 -4.09 -3.01 20.57
C ASN A 102 -3.11 -3.50 19.49
N ILE A 103 -3.53 -4.41 18.59
CA ILE A 103 -2.67 -4.89 17.51
C ILE A 103 -2.45 -3.73 16.52
N THR A 104 -1.18 -3.45 16.20
CA THR A 104 -0.80 -2.43 15.24
C THR A 104 -0.06 -3.02 14.04
N PHE A 105 -0.20 -2.38 12.88
CA PHE A 105 0.41 -2.85 11.64
C PHE A 105 0.67 -1.69 10.68
N HIS A 106 1.71 -1.78 9.85
CA HIS A 106 1.86 -0.87 8.71
C HIS A 106 0.71 -1.09 7.72
N PRO A 107 0.27 -0.05 6.99
CA PRO A 107 -0.73 -0.22 5.93
C PRO A 107 -0.32 -1.30 4.92
N THR A 108 0.94 -1.30 4.48
CA THR A 108 1.49 -2.31 3.56
C THR A 108 1.49 -3.70 4.16
N CYS A 109 1.86 -3.86 5.43
CA CYS A 109 1.81 -5.15 6.13
C CYS A 109 0.39 -5.69 6.20
N ALA A 110 -0.59 -4.86 6.55
CA ALA A 110 -2.00 -5.26 6.55
C ALA A 110 -2.45 -5.74 5.17
N ARG A 111 -2.12 -4.98 4.11
CA ARG A 111 -2.42 -5.36 2.73
C ARG A 111 -1.78 -6.70 2.34
N SER A 112 -0.50 -6.89 2.64
CA SER A 112 0.24 -8.13 2.32
C SER A 112 -0.28 -9.34 3.10
N CYS A 113 -0.73 -9.15 4.34
CA CYS A 113 -1.34 -10.19 5.16
C CYS A 113 -2.83 -10.43 4.84
N GLY A 114 -3.42 -9.70 3.89
CA GLY A 114 -4.83 -9.85 3.53
C GLY A 114 -5.82 -9.41 4.60
N PHE A 115 -5.41 -8.48 5.47
CA PHE A 115 -6.28 -7.92 6.50
C PHE A 115 -7.44 -7.15 5.88
N TYR A 116 -8.59 -7.17 6.57
CA TYR A 116 -9.74 -6.41 6.12
C TYR A 116 -9.49 -4.91 6.32
N MET A 117 -9.59 -4.18 5.23
CA MET A 117 -9.33 -2.74 5.16
C MET A 117 -10.45 -2.12 4.33
N ASN A 118 -11.08 -1.08 4.85
CA ASN A 118 -12.11 -0.34 4.15
C ASN A 118 -11.89 1.17 4.25
N THR A 119 -12.49 1.89 3.30
CA THR A 119 -12.58 3.34 3.33
C THR A 119 -14.05 3.68 3.25
N LYS A 120 -14.63 4.20 4.34
CA LYS A 120 -16.01 4.69 4.36
C LYS A 120 -16.01 6.17 4.00
N GLY A 121 -16.69 6.52 2.91
CA GLY A 121 -16.92 7.92 2.54
C GLY A 121 -18.19 8.44 3.20
N PHE A 122 -18.10 8.93 4.44
CA PHE A 122 -19.19 9.73 5.01
C PHE A 122 -18.83 11.22 4.85
N GLY A 123 -19.40 11.85 3.83
CA GLY A 123 -19.18 13.28 3.52
C GLY A 123 -17.89 13.56 2.72
N THR A 124 -17.23 14.68 3.00
CA THR A 124 -16.05 15.18 2.24
C THR A 124 -14.72 14.55 2.66
N THR A 125 -14.69 13.70 3.69
CA THR A 125 -13.45 13.12 4.22
C THR A 125 -13.51 11.58 4.22
N PRO A 126 -12.54 10.89 3.59
CA PRO A 126 -12.46 9.44 3.64
C PRO A 126 -12.08 8.98 5.04
N GLN A 127 -12.87 8.07 5.64
CA GLN A 127 -12.53 7.42 6.90
C GLN A 127 -11.94 6.04 6.61
N HIS A 128 -10.64 5.88 6.83
CA HIS A 128 -9.94 4.61 6.69
C HIS A 128 -10.11 3.77 7.95
N LYS A 129 -10.53 2.50 7.81
CA LYS A 129 -10.55 1.51 8.89
C LYS A 129 -9.83 0.25 8.47
N ALA A 130 -9.08 -0.33 9.41
CA ALA A 130 -8.32 -1.55 9.18
C ALA A 130 -8.38 -2.46 10.39
N TYR A 131 -8.44 -3.77 10.15
CA TYR A 131 -8.70 -4.77 11.18
C TYR A 131 -7.61 -5.84 11.14
N CYS A 132 -7.08 -6.25 12.28
CA CYS A 132 -6.06 -7.29 12.33
C CYS A 132 -6.62 -8.65 11.86
N GLY A 133 -5.75 -9.65 11.68
CA GLY A 133 -6.16 -10.99 11.25
C GLY A 133 -7.25 -11.64 12.12
N LYS A 134 -7.26 -11.36 13.44
CA LYS A 134 -8.29 -11.87 14.37
C LYS A 134 -9.67 -11.26 14.14
N HIS A 135 -9.74 -10.02 13.65
CA HIS A 135 -11.00 -9.27 13.51
C HIS A 135 -11.42 -9.07 12.05
N SER A 136 -10.58 -9.45 11.09
CA SER A 136 -10.83 -9.22 9.66
C SER A 136 -12.07 -9.94 9.15
N VAL A 137 -12.26 -11.21 9.52
CA VAL A 137 -13.38 -12.04 9.01
C VAL A 137 -14.71 -11.51 9.54
N GLN A 138 -14.86 -11.44 10.86
CA GLN A 138 -16.08 -10.97 11.51
C GLN A 138 -16.49 -9.57 11.03
N GLN A 139 -15.53 -8.66 10.90
CA GLN A 139 -15.84 -7.30 10.45
C GLN A 139 -16.27 -7.26 8.98
N LYS A 140 -15.64 -8.06 8.11
CA LYS A 140 -16.02 -8.15 6.70
C LYS A 140 -17.44 -8.67 6.54
N GLU A 141 -17.83 -9.66 7.34
CA GLU A 141 -19.19 -10.19 7.36
C GLU A 141 -20.19 -9.15 7.87
N ALA A 142 -19.86 -8.45 8.96
CA ALA A 142 -20.70 -7.39 9.51
C ALA A 142 -20.91 -6.23 8.51
N ASP A 143 -19.84 -5.78 7.85
CA ASP A 143 -19.97 -4.77 6.79
C ASP A 143 -20.78 -5.32 5.60
N ALA A 144 -20.62 -6.58 5.22
CA ALA A 144 -21.38 -7.16 4.11
C ALA A 144 -22.88 -7.31 4.39
N GLN A 145 -23.26 -7.46 5.66
CA GLN A 145 -24.67 -7.44 6.09
C GLN A 145 -25.23 -6.02 6.18
N GLN A 146 -24.39 -5.06 6.60
CA GLN A 146 -24.79 -3.67 6.79
C GLN A 146 -24.90 -2.89 5.48
N TYR A 147 -23.98 -3.13 4.53
CA TYR A 147 -23.93 -2.45 3.24
C TYR A 147 -24.30 -3.42 2.13
N GLY A 148 -25.28 -3.06 1.30
CA GLY A 148 -25.70 -3.87 0.16
C GLY A 148 -24.57 -4.11 -0.86
N PRO A 149 -24.77 -5.02 -1.83
CA PRO A 149 -23.72 -5.45 -2.78
C PRO A 149 -23.13 -4.31 -3.62
N GLU A 150 -23.85 -3.21 -3.84
CA GLU A 150 -23.37 -2.03 -4.56
C GLU A 150 -22.27 -1.26 -3.82
N GLU A 151 -22.42 -1.04 -2.51
CA GLU A 151 -21.44 -0.32 -1.68
C GLU A 151 -20.17 -1.15 -1.48
N LEU A 152 -20.29 -2.48 -1.31
CA LEU A 152 -19.14 -3.40 -1.25
C LEU A 152 -18.32 -3.41 -2.55
N THR A 153 -18.93 -3.09 -3.68
CA THR A 153 -18.26 -3.00 -4.99
C THR A 153 -17.57 -1.63 -5.15
N SER A 154 -18.15 -0.56 -4.57
CA SER A 154 -17.56 0.78 -4.46
C SER A 154 -16.44 0.89 -3.42
N MET A 155 -16.43 0.02 -2.42
CA MET A 155 -15.30 -0.28 -1.52
C MET A 155 -14.22 -1.02 -2.32
N LYS A 156 -13.68 -0.34 -3.34
CA LYS A 156 -12.81 -0.91 -4.37
C LYS A 156 -11.75 -1.79 -3.73
N ARG A 157 -11.77 -3.08 -4.11
CA ARG A 157 -10.66 -4.02 -3.99
C ARG A 157 -9.37 -3.27 -4.30
N MET A 158 -8.58 -3.04 -3.25
CA MET A 158 -7.24 -2.52 -3.37
C MET A 158 -6.50 -3.44 -4.33
N ARG A 159 -6.18 -2.93 -5.54
CA ARG A 159 -5.69 -3.71 -6.68
C ARG A 159 -4.77 -4.84 -6.20
N ILE A 160 -5.13 -6.06 -6.54
CA ILE A 160 -4.30 -7.25 -6.31
C ILE A 160 -2.91 -6.96 -6.89
N SER A 161 -1.86 -7.10 -6.08
CA SER A 161 -0.61 -7.66 -6.59
C SER A 161 -0.36 -8.94 -5.79
N MET A 162 -0.79 -10.06 -6.37
CA MET A 162 -0.32 -11.40 -6.01
C MET A 162 0.15 -11.97 -7.35
N PRO A 163 1.37 -12.51 -7.45
CA PRO A 163 1.87 -13.52 -6.49
C PRO A 163 3.39 -13.46 -6.23
N ASP A 164 3.83 -13.05 -5.05
CA ASP A 164 5.20 -13.43 -4.59
C ASP A 164 5.19 -14.31 -3.35
N LEU A 165 4.04 -14.47 -2.68
CA LEU A 165 3.95 -15.36 -1.52
C LEU A 165 3.87 -16.85 -1.92
N HIS A 166 3.40 -17.18 -3.13
CA HIS A 166 3.43 -18.57 -3.61
C HIS A 166 4.79 -18.96 -4.22
N TYR A 167 5.63 -18.01 -4.63
CA TYR A 167 6.96 -18.29 -5.15
C TYR A 167 7.97 -18.52 -4.02
N ILE A 168 7.88 -17.76 -2.92
CA ILE A 168 8.78 -17.90 -1.77
C ILE A 168 8.48 -19.18 -0.97
N VAL A 169 7.21 -19.57 -0.81
CA VAL A 169 6.85 -20.83 -0.12
C VAL A 169 7.20 -22.07 -0.97
N SER A 170 7.20 -21.95 -2.31
CA SER A 170 7.59 -23.06 -3.20
C SER A 170 9.09 -23.29 -3.25
N LEU A 171 9.92 -22.26 -3.04
CA LEU A 171 11.39 -22.41 -3.02
C LEU A 171 11.94 -22.97 -1.70
N CYS A 172 11.23 -22.80 -0.58
CA CYS A 172 11.62 -23.37 0.71
C CYS A 172 11.15 -24.82 0.94
N LEU A 173 10.34 -25.39 0.05
CA LEU A 173 9.88 -26.79 0.13
C LEU A 173 10.56 -27.71 -0.92
N VAL A 174 11.48 -27.17 -1.72
CA VAL A 174 12.27 -27.94 -2.70
C VAL A 174 13.78 -27.67 -2.54
N ALA A 175 14.23 -27.30 -1.34
CA ALA A 175 15.65 -27.22 -0.96
C ALA A 175 15.92 -28.16 0.21
#